data_AF-A0A0A2SR14-F1
#
_entry.id   AF-A0A0A2SR14-F1
#
_cell.length_a   1.000
_cell.length_b   1.000
_cell.length_c   1.000
_cell.angle_alpha   90.00
_cell.angle_beta   90.00
_cell.angle_gamma   90.00
#
_symmetry.space_group_name_H-M   'P 1'
#
loop_
_entity.id
_entity.type
_entity.pdbx_description
1 polymer ?
#
loop_
_entity_poly.entity_id
_entity_poly.type
_entity_poly.pdbx_seq_one_letter_code
_entity_poly.pdbx_strand_id
1 'polypeptide(L)'
;MKKIFLACFTLCSFTVQAAELGTFQEVADAVSAGKKITFVINLKKCTSEMPLHSAIISFTPNAVALANNNRVTASDRHFTLDDPVARGTPMFDYSKFNLDSEGEASIKTTVLNASTYERISSFQMNCKLGEGFKVFE
;
A
#
# COMPACT_ATOMS: atom_id res chain seq x y z
N MET A 1 45.04 -4.17 44.65
CA MET A 1 45.11 -4.25 43.18
C MET A 1 43.71 -4.57 42.63
N LYS A 2 42.95 -3.54 42.20
CA LYS A 2 41.59 -3.69 41.68
C LYS A 2 41.66 -3.99 40.17
N LYS A 3 41.26 -5.19 39.76
CA LYS A 3 41.10 -5.55 38.35
C LYS A 3 39.72 -5.08 37.89
N ILE A 4 39.67 -4.01 37.11
CA ILE A 4 38.45 -3.54 36.45
C ILE A 4 38.27 -4.38 35.19
N PHE A 5 37.31 -5.30 35.22
CA PHE A 5 36.82 -5.96 34.02
C PHE A 5 35.94 -4.97 33.26
N LEU A 6 36.47 -4.46 32.14
CA LEU A 6 35.73 -3.61 31.21
C LEU A 6 34.87 -4.53 30.31
N ALA A 7 33.61 -4.73 30.68
CA ALA A 7 32.65 -5.45 29.84
C ALA A 7 32.22 -4.54 28.68
N CYS A 8 32.71 -4.85 27.48
CA CYS A 8 32.34 -4.17 26.24
C CYS A 8 30.93 -4.62 25.83
N PHE A 9 29.91 -3.81 26.13
CA PHE A 9 28.55 -4.00 25.62
C PHE A 9 28.52 -3.63 24.14
N THR A 10 28.75 -4.60 23.25
CA THR A 10 28.44 -4.45 21.83
C THR A 10 26.92 -4.44 21.67
N LEU A 11 26.36 -3.25 21.51
CA LEU A 11 24.99 -3.04 21.02
C LEU A 11 24.91 -3.59 19.60
N CYS A 12 24.37 -4.81 19.44
CA CYS A 12 23.99 -5.31 18.12
C CYS A 12 22.86 -4.41 17.60
N SER A 13 23.20 -3.51 16.69
CA SER A 13 22.21 -2.77 15.90
C SER A 13 21.50 -3.77 14.99
N PHE A 14 20.32 -4.24 15.40
CA PHE A 14 19.45 -5.02 14.53
C PHE A 14 18.92 -4.10 13.44
N THR A 15 19.31 -4.35 12.20
CA THR A 15 18.67 -3.73 11.05
C THR A 15 17.28 -4.35 10.91
N VAL A 16 16.23 -3.60 11.27
CA VAL A 16 14.86 -4.02 11.00
C VAL A 16 14.62 -3.78 9.51
N GLN A 17 14.73 -4.85 8.72
CA GLN A 17 14.30 -4.83 7.33
C GLN A 17 12.81 -5.14 7.29
N ALA A 18 12.05 -4.32 6.56
CA ALA A 18 10.63 -4.56 6.37
C ALA A 18 10.40 -5.93 5.72
N ALA A 19 9.59 -6.77 6.36
CA ALA A 19 9.32 -8.13 5.91
C ALA A 19 8.12 -8.15 4.95
N GLU A 20 8.18 -8.98 3.89
CA GLU A 20 7.00 -9.22 3.05
C GLU A 20 5.98 -10.07 3.83
N LEU A 21 4.72 -9.64 3.79
CA LEU A 21 3.58 -10.36 4.35
C LEU A 21 2.92 -11.15 3.21
N GLY A 22 3.13 -12.46 3.19
CA GLY A 22 2.76 -13.37 2.11
C GLY A 22 1.33 -13.90 2.17
N THR A 23 0.67 -13.80 3.34
CA THR A 23 -0.72 -14.27 3.52
C THR A 23 -1.62 -13.15 4.06
N PHE A 24 -2.94 -13.28 3.81
CA PHE A 24 -3.91 -12.35 4.40
C PHE A 24 -3.80 -12.31 5.94
N GLN A 25 -3.60 -13.47 6.58
CA GLN A 25 -3.52 -13.55 8.04
C GLN A 25 -2.33 -12.75 8.56
N GLU A 26 -1.16 -12.84 7.91
CA GLU A 26 0.01 -12.03 8.28
C GLU A 26 -0.26 -10.53 8.15
N VAL A 27 -0.97 -10.11 7.08
CA VAL A 27 -1.39 -8.71 6.92
C VAL A 27 -2.37 -8.29 8.02
N ALA A 28 -3.37 -9.12 8.33
CA ALA A 28 -4.37 -8.86 9.36
C ALA A 28 -3.73 -8.76 10.75
N ASP A 29 -2.76 -9.62 11.05
CA ASP A 29 -2.01 -9.62 12.31
C ASP A 29 -1.15 -8.36 12.42
N ALA A 30 -0.48 -7.96 11.33
CA ALA A 30 0.34 -6.75 11.29
C ALA A 30 -0.51 -5.49 11.53
N VAL A 31 -1.67 -5.38 10.88
CA VAL A 31 -2.63 -4.28 11.09
C VAL A 31 -3.12 -4.27 12.54
N SER A 32 -3.49 -5.43 13.08
CA SER A 32 -3.98 -5.56 14.46
C SER A 32 -2.90 -5.23 15.50
N ALA A 33 -1.63 -5.48 15.16
CA ALA A 33 -0.47 -5.11 15.98
C ALA A 33 -0.08 -3.63 15.86
N GLY A 34 -0.81 -2.83 15.07
CA GLY A 34 -0.52 -1.40 14.88
C GLY A 34 0.72 -1.13 14.04
N LYS A 35 1.17 -2.10 13.23
CA LYS A 35 2.34 -1.93 12.37
C LYS A 35 2.01 -1.05 11.17
N LYS A 36 3.05 -0.36 10.69
CA LYS A 36 2.96 0.49 9.50
C LYS A 36 3.06 -0.38 8.26
N ILE A 37 2.03 -0.39 7.43
CA ILE A 37 1.97 -1.26 6.27
C ILE A 37 2.29 -0.48 4.99
N THR A 38 3.06 -1.07 4.07
CA THR A 38 3.32 -0.54 2.73
C THR A 38 2.78 -1.51 1.70
N PHE A 39 2.04 -0.99 0.71
CA PHE A 39 1.61 -1.79 -0.44
C PHE A 39 2.49 -1.47 -1.64
N VAL A 40 2.89 -2.53 -2.35
CA VAL A 40 3.66 -2.44 -3.58
C VAL A 40 2.91 -3.18 -4.68
N ILE A 41 2.56 -2.46 -5.74
CA ILE A 41 1.68 -2.94 -6.80
C ILE A 41 2.46 -2.98 -8.11
N ASN A 42 2.51 -4.14 -8.74
CA ASN A 42 3.08 -4.31 -10.07
C ASN A 42 1.95 -4.37 -11.10
N LEU A 43 1.73 -3.27 -11.84
CA LEU A 43 0.60 -3.13 -12.75
C LEU A 43 0.59 -4.18 -13.88
N LYS A 44 1.76 -4.69 -14.30
CA LYS A 44 1.86 -5.75 -15.31
C LYS A 44 1.31 -7.10 -14.84
N LYS A 45 1.18 -7.29 -13.52
CA LYS A 45 0.65 -8.50 -12.89
C LYS A 45 -0.77 -8.29 -12.36
N CYS A 46 -1.43 -7.22 -12.77
CA CYS A 46 -2.81 -6.92 -12.43
C CYS A 46 -3.67 -6.92 -13.71
N THR A 47 -4.97 -7.07 -13.52
CA THR A 47 -5.98 -6.99 -14.57
C THR A 47 -6.77 -5.69 -14.43
N SER A 48 -7.20 -5.12 -15.55
CA SER A 48 -7.98 -3.88 -15.61
C SER A 48 -8.75 -3.85 -16.92
N GLU A 49 -9.92 -3.20 -16.93
CA GLU A 49 -10.71 -2.98 -18.14
C GLU A 49 -10.00 -2.02 -19.11
N MET A 50 -9.15 -1.13 -18.58
CA MET A 50 -8.33 -0.20 -19.35
C MET A 50 -6.88 -0.67 -19.42
N PRO A 51 -6.17 -0.43 -20.54
CA PRO A 51 -4.74 -0.72 -20.65
C PRO A 51 -3.95 0.01 -19.56
N LEU A 52 -3.17 -0.74 -18.78
CA LEU A 52 -2.26 -0.18 -17.79
C LEU A 52 -0.85 -0.08 -18.37
N HIS A 53 -0.21 1.08 -18.27
CA HIS A 53 1.21 1.17 -18.51
C HIS A 53 1.98 0.39 -17.44
N SER A 54 3.09 -0.23 -17.83
CA SER A 54 3.95 -0.95 -16.90
C SER A 54 4.53 -0.01 -15.85
N ALA A 55 4.08 -0.12 -14.61
CA ALA A 55 4.64 0.60 -13.48
C ALA A 55 4.66 -0.27 -12.22
N ILE A 56 5.54 0.11 -11.28
CA ILE A 56 5.51 -0.35 -9.90
C ILE A 56 5.08 0.85 -9.06
N ILE A 57 3.95 0.72 -8.36
CA ILE A 57 3.43 1.73 -7.46
C ILE A 57 3.77 1.30 -6.04
N SER A 58 4.30 2.19 -5.21
CA SER A 58 4.53 1.94 -3.79
C SER A 58 3.85 3.04 -2.99
N PHE A 59 3.09 2.66 -1.97
CA PHE A 59 2.49 3.62 -1.07
C PHE A 59 2.33 3.04 0.33
N THR A 60 2.48 3.92 1.32
CA THR A 60 2.27 3.59 2.73
C THR A 60 1.13 4.45 3.25
N PRO A 61 -0.09 3.91 3.38
CA PRO A 61 -1.20 4.68 3.92
C PRO A 61 -0.93 5.02 5.39
N ASN A 62 -1.33 6.22 5.82
CA ASN A 62 -1.27 6.61 7.23
C ASN A 62 -2.36 5.92 8.07
N ALA A 63 -3.38 5.36 7.43
CA ALA A 63 -4.47 4.64 8.06
C ALA A 63 -4.84 3.39 7.25
N VAL A 64 -4.98 2.27 7.96
CA VAL A 64 -5.41 0.99 7.42
C VAL A 64 -6.41 0.38 8.40
N ALA A 65 -7.42 -0.31 7.88
CA ALA A 65 -8.46 -0.95 8.68
C ALA A 65 -8.55 -2.43 8.34
N LEU A 66 -8.66 -3.27 9.39
CA LEU A 66 -9.11 -4.65 9.28
C LEU A 66 -10.60 -4.68 9.60
N ALA A 67 -11.44 -4.99 8.62
CA ALA A 67 -12.88 -5.11 8.75
C ALA A 67 -13.27 -6.59 8.83
N ASN A 68 -14.05 -6.95 9.87
CA ASN A 68 -14.66 -8.28 10.05
C ASN A 68 -13.68 -9.46 9.95
N ASN A 69 -12.38 -9.25 10.21
CA ASN A 69 -11.30 -10.24 10.02
C ASN A 69 -11.26 -10.90 8.63
N ASN A 70 -11.85 -10.28 7.61
CA ASN A 70 -11.89 -10.83 6.26
C ASN A 70 -11.57 -9.81 5.17
N ARG A 71 -11.31 -8.55 5.54
CA ARG A 71 -10.95 -7.51 4.59
C ARG A 71 -10.01 -6.49 5.21
N VAL A 72 -8.87 -6.26 4.58
CA VAL A 72 -7.97 -5.15 4.86
C VAL A 72 -8.26 -4.04 3.85
N THR A 73 -8.42 -2.81 4.34
CA THR A 73 -8.69 -1.67 3.47
C THR A 73 -7.91 -0.43 3.88
N ALA A 74 -7.45 0.31 2.88
CA ALA A 74 -6.80 1.60 3.04
C ALA A 74 -7.20 2.52 1.89
N SER A 75 -6.81 3.79 1.98
CA SER A 75 -6.96 4.72 0.87
C SER A 75 -5.79 5.67 0.83
N ASP A 76 -5.51 6.20 -0.36
CA ASP A 76 -4.60 7.30 -0.57
C ASP A 76 -5.28 8.37 -1.42
N ARG A 77 -4.97 9.63 -1.13
CA ARG A 77 -5.42 10.77 -1.93
C ARG A 77 -4.19 11.47 -2.48
N HIS A 78 -3.82 11.10 -3.70
CA HIS A 78 -2.64 11.61 -4.36
C HIS A 78 -2.99 12.89 -5.14
N PHE A 79 -2.41 14.03 -4.77
CA PHE A 79 -2.50 15.23 -5.61
C PHE A 79 -1.61 15.08 -6.83
N THR A 80 -2.11 15.45 -8.01
CA THR A 80 -1.35 15.35 -9.25
C THR A 80 -1.71 16.45 -10.24
N LEU A 81 -0.77 16.76 -11.13
CA LEU A 81 -0.97 17.52 -12.38
C LEU A 81 -0.84 16.62 -13.61
N ASP A 82 -0.56 15.33 -13.42
CA ASP A 82 -0.11 14.41 -14.46
C ASP A 82 -1.16 13.36 -14.83
N ASP A 83 -2.34 13.35 -14.19
CA ASP A 83 -3.37 12.38 -14.57
C ASP A 83 -3.72 12.55 -16.07
N PRO A 84 -3.70 11.45 -16.86
CA PRO A 84 -3.92 11.50 -18.29
C PRO A 84 -5.24 12.13 -18.73
N VAL A 85 -6.28 12.13 -17.89
CA VAL A 85 -7.60 12.64 -18.29
C VAL A 85 -7.66 14.17 -18.34
N ALA A 86 -6.76 14.88 -17.64
CA ALA A 86 -6.69 16.35 -17.68
C ALA A 86 -5.30 16.90 -17.28
N ARG A 87 -4.24 16.51 -18.01
CA ARG A 87 -2.87 16.98 -17.74
C ARG A 87 -2.75 18.50 -17.58
N GLY A 88 -1.95 18.91 -16.60
CA GLY A 88 -1.76 20.30 -16.20
C GLY A 88 -2.86 20.86 -15.28
N THR A 89 -3.96 20.13 -15.07
CA THR A 89 -5.05 20.53 -14.19
C THR A 89 -4.85 19.93 -12.79
N PRO A 90 -4.96 20.72 -11.71
CA PRO A 90 -4.96 20.21 -10.34
C PRO A 90 -6.03 19.15 -10.09
N MET A 91 -5.60 17.93 -9.77
CA MET A 91 -6.48 16.78 -9.54
C MET A 91 -6.08 15.99 -8.28
N PHE A 92 -7.03 15.20 -7.79
CA PHE A 92 -6.78 14.14 -6.83
C PHE A 92 -7.06 12.78 -7.46
N ASP A 93 -6.08 11.89 -7.41
CA ASP A 93 -6.25 10.47 -7.65
C ASP A 93 -6.56 9.82 -6.31
N TYR A 94 -7.85 9.66 -6.01
CA TYR A 94 -8.28 8.97 -4.81
C TYR A 94 -8.32 7.47 -5.07
N SER A 95 -7.39 6.73 -4.47
CA SER A 95 -7.29 5.28 -4.62
C SER A 95 -7.79 4.58 -3.37
N LYS A 96 -8.77 3.70 -3.54
CA LYS A 96 -9.30 2.82 -2.50
C LYS A 96 -8.77 1.41 -2.71
N PHE A 97 -8.12 0.88 -1.69
CA PHE A 97 -7.50 -0.44 -1.68
C PHE A 97 -8.34 -1.38 -0.83
N ASN A 98 -8.60 -2.57 -1.34
CA ASN A 98 -9.18 -3.67 -0.58
C ASN A 98 -8.38 -4.93 -0.87
N LEU A 99 -8.09 -5.70 0.17
CA LEU A 99 -7.58 -7.06 0.13
C LEU A 99 -8.53 -7.92 0.93
N ASP A 100 -9.08 -8.98 0.34
CA ASP A 100 -9.93 -9.93 1.06
C ASP A 100 -9.15 -11.12 1.62
N SER A 101 -9.83 -11.96 2.39
CA SER A 101 -9.27 -13.16 3.02
C SER A 101 -8.83 -14.24 2.03
N GLU A 102 -9.27 -14.18 0.77
CA GLU A 102 -8.87 -15.12 -0.28
C GLU A 102 -7.59 -14.66 -0.98
N GLY A 103 -7.08 -13.47 -0.63
CA GLY A 103 -5.89 -12.88 -1.21
C GLY A 103 -6.17 -12.11 -2.50
N GLU A 104 -7.45 -11.84 -2.81
CA GLU A 104 -7.83 -11.04 -3.96
C GLU A 104 -7.82 -9.55 -3.56
N ALA A 105 -7.11 -8.75 -4.34
CA ALA A 105 -6.91 -7.34 -4.10
C ALA A 105 -7.56 -6.50 -5.20
N SER A 106 -8.28 -5.45 -4.83
CA SER A 106 -8.82 -4.46 -5.75
C SER A 106 -8.31 -3.07 -5.41
N ILE A 107 -7.97 -2.32 -6.44
CA ILE A 107 -7.58 -0.92 -6.37
C ILE A 107 -8.52 -0.15 -7.28
N LYS A 108 -9.39 0.66 -6.68
CA LYS A 108 -10.29 1.54 -7.41
C LYS A 108 -9.80 2.97 -7.26
N THR A 109 -9.44 3.59 -8.37
CA THR A 109 -9.01 4.98 -8.42
C THR A 109 -10.13 5.83 -8.99
N THR A 110 -10.46 6.92 -8.29
CA THR A 110 -11.41 7.94 -8.72
C THR A 110 -10.66 9.24 -8.89
N VAL A 111 -10.70 9.80 -10.10
CA VAL A 111 -10.05 11.08 -10.41
C VAL A 111 -11.03 12.20 -10.13
N LEU A 112 -10.62 13.14 -9.29
CA LEU A 112 -11.41 14.26 -8.84
C LEU A 112 -10.74 15.57 -9.24
N ASN A 113 -11.50 16.57 -9.66
CA ASN A 113 -10.99 17.94 -9.74
C ASN A 113 -10.59 18.42 -8.33
N ALA A 114 -9.39 18.97 -8.16
CA ALA A 114 -8.90 19.34 -6.83
C ALA A 114 -9.58 20.58 -6.22
N SER A 115 -10.21 21.41 -7.06
CA SER A 115 -10.93 22.62 -6.63
C SER A 115 -12.41 22.34 -6.35
N THR A 116 -13.08 21.62 -7.25
CA THR A 116 -14.53 21.40 -7.18
C THR A 116 -14.94 20.06 -6.58
N TYR A 117 -14.01 19.11 -6.43
CA TYR A 117 -14.27 17.71 -6.09
C TYR A 117 -15.22 16.97 -7.05
N GLU A 118 -15.48 17.55 -8.22
CA GLU A 118 -16.23 16.88 -9.28
C GLU A 118 -15.47 15.62 -9.72
N ARG A 119 -16.20 14.50 -9.85
CA ARG A 119 -15.65 13.25 -10.38
C ARG A 119 -15.47 13.38 -11.90
N ILE A 120 -14.23 13.26 -12.34
CA ILE A 120 -13.86 13.30 -13.76
C ILE A 120 -13.91 11.90 -14.36
N SER A 121 -13.34 10.91 -13.66
CA SER A 121 -13.27 9.53 -14.15
C SER A 121 -13.11 8.53 -13.01
N SER A 122 -13.13 7.24 -13.33
CA SER A 122 -12.70 6.18 -12.41
C SER A 122 -12.25 4.95 -13.17
N PHE A 123 -11.29 4.23 -12.62
CA PHE A 123 -10.86 2.93 -13.13
C PHE A 123 -10.58 1.98 -11.97
N GLN A 124 -10.59 0.68 -12.25
CA GLN A 124 -10.31 -0.35 -11.27
C GLN A 124 -9.33 -1.36 -11.86
N MET A 125 -8.42 -1.82 -11.00
CA MET A 125 -7.57 -2.95 -11.26
C MET A 125 -7.74 -4.01 -10.17
N ASN A 126 -7.60 -5.27 -10.55
CA ASN A 126 -7.62 -6.41 -9.64
C ASN A 126 -6.28 -7.15 -9.73
N CYS A 127 -5.76 -7.54 -8.58
CA CYS A 127 -4.46 -8.16 -8.41
C CYS A 127 -4.58 -9.28 -7.38
N LYS A 128 -3.57 -10.15 -7.31
CA LYS A 128 -3.47 -11.18 -6.27
C LYS A 128 -2.33 -10.88 -5.30
N LEU A 129 -2.55 -11.16 -4.01
CA LEU A 129 -1.54 -11.06 -2.96
C LEU A 129 -0.33 -11.95 -3.29
N GLY A 130 0.88 -11.42 -3.10
CA GLY A 130 2.14 -12.10 -3.42
C GLY A 130 2.54 -12.05 -4.90
N GLU A 131 1.59 -11.72 -5.79
CA GLU A 131 1.83 -11.59 -7.23
C GLU A 131 1.94 -10.13 -7.67
N GLY A 132 0.80 -9.53 -8.03
CA GLY A 132 0.68 -8.14 -8.46
C GLY A 132 0.48 -7.17 -7.30
N PHE A 133 0.07 -7.67 -6.14
CA PHE A 133 -0.10 -6.89 -4.92
C PHE A 133 0.76 -7.48 -3.81
N LYS A 134 1.74 -6.73 -3.32
CA LYS A 134 2.63 -7.13 -2.22
C LYS A 134 2.45 -6.20 -1.03
N VAL A 135 2.62 -6.75 0.16
CA VAL A 135 2.46 -6.03 1.42
C VAL A 135 3.71 -6.19 2.27
N PHE A 136 4.16 -5.10 2.90
CA PHE A 136 5.32 -5.07 3.78
C PHE A 136 5.00 -4.34 5.09
N GLU A 137 5.65 -4.71 6.19
CA GLU A 137 5.59 -4.04 7.50
C GLU A 137 6.95 -3.55 8.02
#